data_AF-A0A5B8VPY7-F1
#
_entry.id   AF-A0A5B8VPY7-F1
#
_cell.length_a   1.000
_cell.length_b   1.000
_cell.length_c   1.000
_cell.angle_alpha   90.00
_cell.angle_beta   90.00
_cell.angle_gamma   90.00
#
_symmetry.space_group_name_H-M   'P 1'
#
loop_
_entity.id
_entity.type
_entity.pdbx_description
1 polymer ?
#
loop_
_entity_poly.entity_id
_entity_poly.type
_entity_poly.pdbx_seq_one_letter_code
_entity_poly.pdbx_strand_id
1 'polypeptide(L)'
;MEIIKWLEDWYKLQCDGDWEHDHVINIETLDNPGWIVKINLKDTELENLELMVDDTERSEEDWFHYRIKDSEYFAAGDPNKLLFLLEKFKEIAEMHSKKNNQFDDGN
;
A
#
# COMPACT_ATOMS: atom_id res chain seq x y z
N MET A 1 -10.41 3.17 13.37
CA MET A 1 -10.55 1.70 13.22
C MET A 1 -10.96 1.29 11.81
N GLU A 2 -11.63 2.17 11.05
CA GLU A 2 -11.99 1.93 9.64
C GLU A 2 -10.85 1.43 8.75
N ILE A 3 -9.62 1.96 8.91
CA ILE A 3 -8.50 1.56 8.05
C ILE A 3 -8.09 0.09 8.24
N ILE A 4 -8.14 -0.42 9.48
CA ILE A 4 -7.78 -1.81 9.77
C ILE A 4 -8.84 -2.72 9.17
N LYS A 5 -10.12 -2.36 9.33
CA LYS A 5 -11.22 -3.12 8.73
C LYS A 5 -11.11 -3.16 7.20
N TRP A 6 -10.80 -2.03 6.59
CA TRP A 6 -10.54 -1.97 5.15
C TRP A 6 -9.37 -2.85 4.74
N LEU A 7 -8.26 -2.84 5.49
CA LEU A 7 -7.09 -3.68 5.19
C LEU A 7 -7.42 -5.17 5.34
N GLU A 8 -8.19 -5.57 6.36
CA GLU A 8 -8.68 -6.95 6.51
C GLU A 8 -9.51 -7.39 5.30
N ASP A 9 -10.39 -6.52 4.81
CA ASP A 9 -11.27 -6.83 3.68
C ASP A 9 -10.49 -6.84 2.35
N TRP A 10 -9.53 -5.93 2.17
CA TRP A 10 -8.61 -5.93 1.03
C TRP A 10 -7.75 -7.19 1.01
N TYR A 11 -7.17 -7.58 2.14
CA TYR A 11 -6.39 -8.81 2.29
C TYR A 11 -7.21 -10.03 1.89
N LYS A 12 -8.43 -10.17 2.44
CA LYS A 12 -9.33 -11.29 2.11
C LYS A 12 -9.68 -11.36 0.63
N LEU A 13 -9.77 -10.21 -0.04
CA LEU A 13 -10.05 -10.14 -1.47
C LEU A 13 -8.87 -10.66 -2.31
N GLN A 14 -7.63 -10.54 -1.82
CA GLN A 14 -6.45 -11.04 -2.53
C GLN A 14 -6.20 -12.53 -2.30
N CYS A 15 -6.75 -13.14 -1.24
CA CYS A 15 -6.57 -14.56 -0.96
C CYS A 15 -7.22 -15.42 -2.06
N ASP A 16 -6.37 -16.12 -2.83
CA ASP A 16 -6.77 -17.00 -3.93
C ASP A 16 -6.33 -18.45 -3.74
N GLY A 17 -5.62 -18.77 -2.65
CA GLY A 17 -5.08 -20.09 -2.35
C GLY A 17 -3.56 -20.17 -2.47
N ASP A 18 -2.93 -19.21 -3.16
CA ASP A 18 -1.47 -19.14 -3.33
C ASP A 18 -0.92 -17.85 -2.70
N TRP A 19 -1.61 -16.72 -2.89
CA TRP A 19 -1.14 -15.39 -2.47
C TRP A 19 -0.90 -15.27 -0.96
N GLU A 20 -1.75 -15.89 -0.13
CA GLU A 20 -1.65 -15.80 1.33
C GLU A 20 -0.38 -16.45 1.94
N HIS A 21 0.34 -17.27 1.16
CA HIS A 21 1.49 -18.02 1.66
C HIS A 21 2.78 -17.18 1.73
N ASP A 22 2.83 -16.02 1.07
CA ASP A 22 4.04 -15.21 0.88
C ASP A 22 4.06 -13.90 1.69
N HIS A 23 4.11 -13.98 3.04
CA HIS A 23 4.45 -12.86 3.97
C HIS A 23 4.04 -11.46 3.48
N VAL A 24 2.75 -11.33 3.20
CA VAL A 24 2.27 -10.43 2.13
C VAL A 24 2.10 -8.99 2.57
N ILE A 25 1.90 -8.76 3.87
CA ILE A 25 1.75 -7.45 4.50
C ILE A 25 2.67 -7.41 5.72
N ASN A 26 3.66 -6.52 5.70
CA ASN A 26 4.59 -6.30 6.81
C ASN A 26 4.47 -4.88 7.33
N ILE A 27 4.22 -4.75 8.64
CA ILE A 27 4.20 -3.47 9.36
C ILE A 27 5.25 -3.55 10.46
N GLU A 28 6.31 -2.76 10.31
CA GLU A 28 7.51 -2.86 11.13
C GLU A 28 7.89 -1.49 11.68
N THR A 29 8.64 -1.45 12.78
CA THR A 29 9.27 -0.23 13.27
C THR A 29 10.66 -0.06 12.69
N LEU A 30 11.11 1.18 12.59
CA LEU A 30 12.48 1.54 12.20
C LEU A 30 13.41 1.71 13.41
N ASP A 31 14.73 1.64 13.18
CA ASP A 31 15.75 1.94 14.20
C ASP A 31 15.84 3.44 14.54
N ASN A 32 15.53 4.31 13.57
CA ASN A 32 15.10 5.69 13.83
C ASN A 32 13.59 5.69 14.04
N PRO A 33 13.02 6.34 15.09
CA PRO A 33 11.60 6.17 15.40
C PRO A 33 10.71 6.39 14.18
N GLY A 34 9.92 5.37 13.82
CA GLY A 34 9.11 5.39 12.61
C GLY A 34 8.53 4.04 12.27
N TRP A 35 7.76 4.03 11.18
CA TRP A 35 7.08 2.86 10.67
C TRP A 35 7.52 2.56 9.24
N ILE A 36 7.56 1.27 8.90
CA ILE A 36 7.57 0.78 7.52
C ILE A 36 6.29 -0.01 7.29
N VAL A 37 5.66 0.18 6.14
CA VAL A 37 4.62 -0.68 5.59
C VAL A 37 5.11 -1.22 4.26
N LYS A 38 5.16 -2.55 4.13
CA LYS A 38 5.42 -3.25 2.87
C LYS A 38 4.24 -4.15 2.52
N ILE A 39 3.78 -4.08 1.29
CA ILE A 39 2.70 -4.93 0.78
C ILE A 39 3.13 -5.49 -0.57
N ASN A 40 3.17 -6.82 -0.67
CA ASN A 40 3.39 -7.50 -1.93
C ASN A 40 2.11 -7.42 -2.78
N LEU A 41 2.27 -6.95 -4.02
CA LEU A 41 1.20 -6.72 -4.98
C LEU A 41 1.25 -7.70 -6.15
N LYS A 42 2.19 -8.66 -6.14
CA LYS A 42 2.25 -9.72 -7.15
C LYS A 42 0.91 -10.47 -7.19
N ASP A 43 0.46 -10.81 -8.39
CA ASP A 43 -0.82 -11.48 -8.65
C ASP A 43 -2.06 -10.67 -8.19
N THR A 44 -1.91 -9.37 -7.90
CA THR A 44 -3.04 -8.45 -7.62
C THR A 44 -3.27 -7.49 -8.78
N GLU A 45 -4.41 -6.79 -8.79
CA GLU A 45 -4.69 -5.72 -9.77
C GLU A 45 -3.63 -4.61 -9.81
N LEU A 46 -2.81 -4.49 -8.76
CA LEU A 46 -1.78 -3.47 -8.62
C LEU A 46 -0.37 -3.96 -9.02
N GLU A 47 -0.21 -5.22 -9.45
CA GLU A 47 1.10 -5.84 -9.73
C GLU A 47 1.98 -5.00 -10.68
N ASN A 48 1.36 -4.44 -11.73
CA ASN A 48 2.04 -3.70 -12.79
C ASN A 48 2.02 -2.18 -12.57
N LEU A 49 1.55 -1.71 -11.42
CA LEU A 49 1.54 -0.29 -11.10
C LEU A 49 2.95 0.15 -10.71
N GLU A 50 3.48 1.16 -11.39
CA GLU A 50 4.69 1.85 -10.97
C GLU A 50 4.34 3.27 -10.51
N LEU A 51 4.78 3.62 -9.31
CA LEU A 51 4.53 4.92 -8.72
C LEU A 51 5.74 5.31 -7.86
N MET A 52 6.39 6.41 -8.22
CA MET A 52 7.46 6.99 -7.41
C MET A 52 7.00 8.35 -6.92
N VAL A 53 6.98 8.54 -5.61
CA VAL A 53 6.67 9.83 -4.98
C VAL A 53 7.91 10.30 -4.24
N ASP A 54 8.26 11.56 -4.48
CA ASP A 54 9.40 12.20 -3.84
C ASP A 54 9.25 12.25 -2.32
N ASP A 55 10.39 12.23 -1.63
CA ASP A 55 10.47 12.32 -0.18
C ASP A 55 9.76 13.58 0.30
N THR A 56 8.68 13.41 1.06
CA THR A 56 8.01 14.54 1.73
C THR A 56 8.60 14.65 3.12
N GLU A 57 9.74 15.32 3.21
CA GLU A 57 10.41 15.64 4.47
C GLU A 57 10.20 17.12 4.82
N ARG A 58 9.37 17.37 5.84
CA ARG A 58 9.16 18.73 6.37
C ARG A 58 10.05 19.00 7.58
N SER A 59 10.34 17.95 8.36
CA SER A 59 11.30 17.91 9.46
C SER A 59 11.62 16.47 9.85
N GLU A 60 12.56 16.28 10.78
CA GLU A 60 12.88 14.97 11.38
C GLU A 60 11.69 14.30 12.10
N GLU A 61 10.64 15.07 12.44
CA GLU A 61 9.43 14.61 13.13
C GLU A 61 8.16 14.69 12.24
N ASP A 62 8.28 15.13 11.00
CA ASP A 62 7.19 15.18 10.01
C ASP A 62 7.73 14.79 8.64
N TRP A 63 7.83 13.49 8.42
CA TRP A 63 8.33 12.93 7.18
C TRP A 63 7.59 11.66 6.78
N PHE A 64 7.45 11.47 5.47
CA PHE A 64 7.00 10.22 4.90
C PHE A 64 7.48 10.11 3.45
N HIS A 65 7.53 8.88 2.97
CA HIS A 65 7.66 8.58 1.54
C HIS A 65 6.94 7.26 1.25
N TYR A 66 6.48 7.11 0.01
CA TYR A 66 5.94 5.85 -0.47
C TYR A 66 6.21 5.67 -1.94
N ARG A 67 6.30 4.41 -2.36
CA ARG A 67 6.51 4.02 -3.76
C ARG A 67 5.81 2.70 -4.03
N ILE A 68 5.49 2.47 -5.29
CA ILE A 68 5.20 1.15 -5.82
C ILE A 68 6.22 0.87 -6.91
N LYS A 69 6.97 -0.21 -6.74
CA LYS A 69 7.99 -0.65 -7.70
C LYS A 69 8.20 -2.14 -7.52
N ASP A 70 8.45 -2.85 -8.62
CA ASP A 70 8.75 -4.28 -8.60
C ASP A 70 7.66 -5.08 -7.86
N SER A 71 6.38 -4.69 -8.09
CA SER A 71 5.19 -5.27 -7.46
C SER A 71 5.17 -5.20 -5.94
N GLU A 72 5.85 -4.22 -5.34
CA GLU A 72 5.81 -3.95 -3.90
C GLU A 72 5.36 -2.52 -3.63
N TYR A 73 4.32 -2.34 -2.81
CA TYR A 73 4.07 -1.08 -2.13
C TYR A 73 5.01 -0.98 -0.94
N PHE A 74 5.86 0.05 -0.94
CA PHE A 74 6.74 0.39 0.17
C PHE A 74 6.40 1.78 0.68
N ALA A 75 6.21 1.94 1.97
CA ALA A 75 6.01 3.23 2.59
C ALA A 75 6.71 3.31 3.95
N ALA A 76 7.29 4.47 4.24
CA ALA A 76 7.88 4.74 5.55
C ALA A 76 7.54 6.16 6.01
N GLY A 77 7.52 6.35 7.32
CA GLY A 77 7.24 7.64 7.93
C GLY A 77 7.57 7.69 9.41
N ASP A 78 7.50 8.89 9.97
CA ASP A 78 7.72 9.15 11.39
C ASP A 78 6.75 8.36 12.31
N PRO A 79 6.96 8.35 13.65
CA PRO A 79 6.19 7.52 14.58
C PRO A 79 4.67 7.72 14.53
N ASN A 80 4.20 8.86 14.02
CA ASN A 80 2.79 9.22 13.96
C ASN A 80 2.16 8.95 12.58
N LYS A 81 2.90 8.39 11.62
CA LYS A 81 2.44 8.22 10.23
C LYS A 81 1.81 6.88 9.90
N LEU A 82 1.80 5.88 10.78
CA LEU A 82 1.28 4.55 10.45
C LEU A 82 -0.11 4.59 9.78
N LEU A 83 -1.05 5.36 10.36
CA LEU A 83 -2.38 5.54 9.78
C LEU A 83 -2.31 6.17 8.38
N PHE A 84 -1.51 7.23 8.22
CA PHE A 84 -1.32 7.93 6.95
C PHE A 84 -0.74 7.00 5.86
N LEU A 85 0.25 6.17 6.19
CA LEU A 85 0.84 5.22 5.25
C LEU A 85 -0.21 4.21 4.77
N LEU A 86 -1.03 3.68 5.68
CA LEU A 86 -2.12 2.77 5.32
C LEU A 86 -3.23 3.45 4.49
N GLU A 87 -3.59 4.69 4.84
CA GLU A 87 -4.58 5.47 4.08
C GLU A 87 -4.09 5.78 2.66
N LYS A 88 -2.77 6.01 2.48
CA LYS A 88 -2.18 6.19 1.15
C LYS A 88 -2.26 4.94 0.31
N PHE A 89 -1.99 3.77 0.89
CA PHE A 89 -2.20 2.51 0.20
C PHE A 89 -3.67 2.33 -0.22
N LYS A 90 -4.61 2.59 0.69
CA LYS A 90 -6.05 2.54 0.40
C LYS A 90 -6.44 3.44 -0.78
N GLU A 91 -5.99 4.70 -0.77
CA GLU A 91 -6.27 5.66 -1.84
C GLU A 91 -5.83 5.13 -3.20
N ILE A 92 -4.63 4.55 -3.28
CA ILE A 92 -4.08 3.98 -4.51
C ILE A 92 -4.91 2.78 -4.97
N ALA A 93 -5.19 1.84 -4.07
CA ALA A 93 -5.96 0.64 -4.38
C ALA A 93 -7.35 0.99 -4.92
N GLU A 94 -8.07 1.89 -4.25
CA GLU A 94 -9.41 2.31 -4.68
C GLU A 94 -9.40 3.13 -5.98
N MET A 95 -8.34 3.92 -6.23
CA MET A 95 -8.21 4.70 -7.47
C MET A 95 -8.02 3.77 -8.68
N HIS A 96 -7.31 2.65 -8.50
CA HIS A 96 -6.97 1.73 -9.58
C HIS A 96 -8.04 0.66 -9.80
N SER A 97 -8.74 0.17 -8.77
CA SER A 97 -9.89 -0.73 -8.98
C SER A 97 -11.06 -0.04 -9.71
N LYS A 98 -11.21 1.29 -9.62
CA LYS A 98 -12.24 2.05 -10.36
C LYS A 98 -11.89 2.28 -11.84
N LYS A 99 -10.61 2.33 -12.21
CA LYS A 99 -10.17 2.56 -13.60
C LYS A 99 -10.38 1.34 -14.49
N ASN A 100 -10.32 0.13 -13.93
CA ASN A 100 -10.52 -1.12 -14.68
C ASN A 100 -11.99 -1.32 -15.12
N ASN A 101 -12.96 -0.70 -14.43
CA ASN A 101 -14.38 -0.79 -14.78
C ASN A 101 -14.84 0.20 -15.87
N GLN A 102 -13.94 0.96 -16.52
CA GLN A 102 -14.29 1.90 -17.59
C GLN A 102 -13.88 1.44 -19.01
N PHE A 103 -13.34 0.23 -19.16
CA PHE A 103 -12.90 -0.30 -20.46
C PHE A 103 -13.75 -1.47 -21.00
N ASP A 104 -14.83 -1.85 -20.33
CA ASP A 104 -15.67 -3.01 -20.73
C ASP A 104 -16.96 -2.64 -21.47
N ASP A 105 -17.21 -1.35 -21.73
CA ASP A 105 -18.29 -0.90 -22.63
C ASP A 105 -17.74 -0.64 -24.04
N GLY A 106 -17.39 -1.71 -24.76
CA GLY A 106 -17.19 -1.62 -26.21
C GLY A 106 -16.36 -2.71 -26.87
N ASN A 107 -16.96 -3.88 -27.09
CA ASN A 107 -16.95 -4.55 -28.41
C ASN A 107 -18.05 -5.61 -28.53
#